data_AF-A0A1V9G7K0-F1
#
_entry.id   AF-A0A1V9G7K0-F1
#
_cell.length_a   1.000
_cell.length_b   1.000
_cell.length_c   1.000
_cell.angle_alpha   90.00
_cell.angle_beta   90.00
_cell.angle_gamma   90.00
#
_symmetry.space_group_name_H-M   'P 1'
#
loop_
_entity.id
_entity.type
_entity.pdbx_description
1 polymer ?
#
loop_
_entity_poly.entity_id
_entity_poly.type
_entity_poly.pdbx_seq_one_letter_code
_entity_poly.pdbx_strand_id
1 'polypeptide(L)'
;MMGASCKKGVADANSAPEQQARPGATEEATWVTLLPTTSFNSYSTYWNNLYPWGSDHNGSARMRTQNIATSGGVLTMTAYPGTVSDKASIHYFSGTCYAKQQVTVSASWPKWRVSGEFQCPSVKGTWPAFWLNGANQWPPESDIMEFKGSATCWTNTYKNENGQWSSVGTSISGPANWHTYTAYLIRIGTTNNVSIEYWIDGTKVSTQTGQNFLNEPLNLIIDLQMEGSSGTPGPTGNTVMSARNVTIQRSATL
;
A
#
# COMPACT_ATOMS: atom_id res chain seq x y z
N MET A 1 -40.37 -66.07 -36.14
CA MET A 1 -39.55 -66.61 -35.04
C MET A 1 -38.08 -66.54 -35.45
N MET A 2 -37.27 -65.96 -34.57
CA MET A 2 -35.82 -66.05 -34.34
C MET A 2 -34.84 -66.57 -35.42
N GLY A 3 -33.71 -65.87 -35.51
CA GLY A 3 -32.39 -66.40 -35.93
C GLY A 3 -31.65 -65.46 -36.89
N ALA A 4 -30.77 -64.56 -36.41
CA ALA A 4 -29.31 -64.77 -36.24
C ALA A 4 -28.55 -64.79 -37.59
N SER A 5 -27.38 -64.19 -37.79
CA SER A 5 -26.46 -63.38 -36.99
C SER A 5 -25.39 -62.77 -37.93
N CYS A 6 -24.84 -61.64 -37.50
CA CYS A 6 -23.72 -60.87 -38.04
C CYS A 6 -22.42 -61.66 -38.33
N LYS A 7 -21.64 -61.23 -39.34
CA LYS A 7 -20.16 -61.18 -39.31
C LYS A 7 -19.58 -60.08 -40.24
N LYS A 8 -18.88 -59.12 -39.65
CA LYS A 8 -17.76 -58.28 -40.15
C LYS A 8 -17.48 -57.29 -39.00
N GLY A 9 -16.34 -57.20 -38.33
CA GLY A 9 -14.95 -57.52 -38.65
C GLY A 9 -14.19 -56.22 -38.40
N VAL A 10 -13.34 -56.13 -37.38
CA VAL A 10 -12.40 -55.00 -37.20
C VAL A 10 -11.15 -55.50 -36.50
N ALA A 11 -10.01 -55.13 -37.08
CA ALA A 11 -8.65 -55.39 -36.63
C ALA A 11 -8.25 -54.54 -35.42
N ASP A 12 -7.38 -55.11 -34.60
CA ASP A 12 -6.70 -54.46 -33.50
C ASP A 12 -5.82 -53.28 -33.96
N ALA A 13 -6.07 -52.10 -33.40
CA ALA A 13 -5.13 -50.99 -33.38
C ALA A 13 -5.09 -50.44 -31.96
N ASN A 14 -4.19 -50.99 -31.16
CA ASN A 14 -3.93 -50.55 -29.80
C ASN A 14 -2.85 -49.44 -29.86
N SER A 15 -3.27 -48.19 -29.93
CA SER A 15 -2.41 -47.03 -29.73
C SER A 15 -3.05 -46.11 -28.70
N ALA A 16 -2.46 -46.08 -27.50
CA ALA A 16 -2.86 -45.20 -26.42
C ALA A 16 -2.68 -43.72 -26.85
N PRO A 17 -3.62 -42.82 -26.52
CA PRO A 17 -3.43 -41.41 -26.78
C PRO A 17 -2.36 -40.85 -25.83
N GLU A 18 -1.36 -40.22 -26.44
CA GLU A 18 -0.31 -39.44 -25.82
C GLU A 18 -0.94 -38.36 -24.92
N GLN A 19 -0.75 -38.46 -23.59
CA GLN A 19 -1.18 -37.43 -22.66
C GLN A 19 -0.39 -36.15 -22.93
N GLN A 20 -1.03 -35.20 -23.62
CA GLN A 20 -0.56 -33.83 -23.69
C GLN A 20 -0.43 -33.28 -22.26
N ALA A 21 0.80 -32.93 -21.89
CA ALA A 21 1.09 -32.28 -20.62
C ALA A 21 0.30 -30.98 -20.50
N ARG A 22 -0.44 -30.85 -19.40
CA ARG A 22 -1.21 -29.65 -19.03
C ARG A 22 -0.22 -28.49 -18.85
N PRO A 23 -0.41 -27.31 -19.49
CA PRO A 23 0.48 -26.18 -19.28
C PRO A 23 0.38 -25.66 -17.84
N GLY A 24 1.54 -25.63 -17.19
CA GLY A 24 1.96 -24.74 -16.11
C GLY A 24 1.00 -24.51 -14.94
N ALA A 25 1.24 -25.19 -13.83
CA ALA A 25 0.95 -24.59 -12.54
C ALA A 25 1.78 -23.29 -12.45
N THR A 26 1.13 -22.14 -12.36
CA THR A 26 1.80 -20.88 -11.99
C THR A 26 2.45 -21.11 -10.63
N GLU A 27 3.78 -21.15 -10.58
CA GLU A 27 4.49 -21.17 -9.30
C GLU A 27 4.07 -19.93 -8.50
N GLU A 28 3.43 -20.13 -7.34
CA GLU A 28 3.12 -19.00 -6.47
C GLU A 28 4.42 -18.32 -6.05
N ALA A 29 4.43 -16.99 -6.09
CA ALA A 29 5.58 -16.19 -5.69
C ALA A 29 6.01 -16.56 -4.25
N THR A 30 7.28 -16.92 -4.07
CA THR A 30 7.84 -17.14 -2.73
C THR A 30 8.20 -15.80 -2.10
N TRP A 31 7.51 -15.44 -1.02
CA TRP A 31 7.65 -14.15 -0.36
C TRP A 31 8.67 -14.18 0.79
N VAL A 32 9.63 -13.26 0.76
CA VAL A 32 10.51 -12.94 1.91
C VAL A 32 9.92 -11.76 2.66
N THR A 33 9.69 -11.92 3.97
CA THR A 33 9.17 -10.86 4.84
C THR A 33 10.33 -10.03 5.40
N LEU A 34 10.29 -8.72 5.19
CA LEU A 34 11.31 -7.77 5.64
C LEU A 34 10.84 -6.88 6.80
N LEU A 35 9.57 -6.49 6.76
CA LEU A 35 8.87 -5.85 7.86
C LEU A 35 7.77 -6.81 8.32
N PRO A 36 7.88 -7.45 9.50
CA PRO A 36 6.87 -8.38 9.97
C PRO A 36 5.62 -7.65 10.46
N THR A 37 4.47 -8.32 10.41
CA THR A 37 3.19 -7.80 10.92
C THR A 37 3.22 -7.46 12.41
N THR A 38 4.15 -8.07 13.16
CA THR A 38 4.40 -7.81 14.58
C THR A 38 5.29 -6.58 14.83
N SER A 39 5.68 -5.82 13.81
CA SER A 39 6.66 -4.74 13.92
C SER A 39 6.29 -3.66 14.95
N PHE A 40 5.00 -3.42 15.22
CA PHE A 40 4.56 -2.49 16.25
C PHE A 40 4.76 -2.98 17.70
N ASN A 41 4.93 -4.29 17.93
CA ASN A 41 5.34 -4.84 19.23
C ASN A 41 6.81 -4.53 19.56
N SER A 42 7.62 -4.22 18.55
CA SER A 42 9.02 -3.83 18.69
C SER A 42 9.27 -2.58 17.88
N TYR A 43 8.45 -1.57 18.11
CA TYR A 43 8.32 -0.39 17.26
C TYR A 43 9.66 0.26 16.90
N SER A 44 10.50 0.56 17.90
CA SER A 44 11.80 1.21 17.69
C SER A 44 12.81 0.36 16.89
N THR A 45 12.60 -0.95 16.78
CA THR A 45 13.41 -1.82 15.90
C THR A 45 13.14 -1.53 14.44
N TYR A 46 11.88 -1.27 14.08
CA TYR A 46 11.43 -1.24 12.68
C TYR A 46 11.04 0.16 12.19
N TRP A 47 10.73 1.08 13.09
CA TRP A 47 10.13 2.38 12.76
C TRP A 47 10.94 3.52 13.37
N ASN A 48 10.92 4.66 12.69
CA ASN A 48 11.37 5.95 13.17
C ASN A 48 10.16 6.89 13.26
N ASN A 49 10.17 7.79 14.25
CA ASN A 49 9.16 8.83 14.38
C ASN A 49 9.42 9.98 13.38
N LEU A 50 8.37 10.77 13.14
CA LEU A 50 8.33 11.90 12.22
C LEU A 50 8.43 11.49 10.76
N TYR A 51 8.41 12.44 9.83
CA TYR A 51 8.79 12.18 8.44
C TYR A 51 10.31 12.00 8.35
N PRO A 52 10.83 11.31 7.32
CA PRO A 52 12.28 11.22 7.07
C PRO A 52 13.01 12.57 7.02
N TRP A 53 12.29 13.66 6.71
CA TRP A 53 12.82 15.03 6.63
C TRP A 53 12.40 15.95 7.79
N GLY A 54 11.73 15.44 8.82
CA GLY A 54 11.37 16.22 10.02
C GLY A 54 9.88 16.22 10.33
N SER A 55 9.40 17.29 10.97
CA SER A 55 8.11 17.30 11.65
C SER A 55 6.92 17.78 10.83
N ASP A 56 7.15 18.33 9.64
CA ASP A 56 6.13 19.08 8.90
C ASP A 56 6.00 18.56 7.46
N HIS A 57 4.79 18.67 6.92
CA HIS A 57 4.49 18.39 5.51
C HIS A 57 3.43 19.37 4.97
N ASN A 58 2.70 19.00 3.92
CA ASN A 58 1.77 19.83 3.14
C ASN A 58 0.40 20.15 3.82
N GLY A 59 0.20 19.78 5.09
CA GLY A 59 -0.97 20.15 5.90
C GLY A 59 -0.65 21.10 7.07
N SER A 60 -1.55 21.17 8.04
CA SER A 60 -1.44 22.06 9.22
C SER A 60 -1.09 21.34 10.52
N ALA A 61 -0.72 20.06 10.48
CA ALA A 61 -0.24 19.34 11.65
C ALA A 61 1.28 19.45 11.82
N ARG A 62 1.70 19.73 13.06
CA ARG A 62 3.06 19.52 13.55
C ARG A 62 3.15 18.10 14.10
N MET A 63 4.01 17.28 13.49
CA MET A 63 4.19 15.88 13.88
C MET A 63 5.09 15.76 15.10
N ARG A 64 4.70 14.92 16.07
CA ARG A 64 5.43 14.77 17.34
C ARG A 64 5.37 13.33 17.83
N THR A 65 6.43 12.91 18.52
CA THR A 65 6.55 11.56 19.08
C THR A 65 5.44 11.25 20.09
N GLN A 66 5.07 12.20 20.95
CA GLN A 66 4.02 12.00 21.96
C GLN A 66 2.59 11.81 21.39
N ASN A 67 2.40 12.04 20.09
CA ASN A 67 1.13 11.79 19.41
C ASN A 67 1.06 10.37 18.84
N ILE A 68 2.10 9.55 19.06
CA ILE A 68 2.23 8.17 18.59
C ILE A 68 2.30 7.25 19.80
N ALA A 69 1.47 6.20 19.80
CA ALA A 69 1.51 5.14 20.79
C ALA A 69 1.46 3.78 20.10
N THR A 70 2.09 2.76 20.71
CA THR A 70 1.90 1.36 20.33
C THR A 70 1.47 0.54 21.53
N SER A 71 0.51 -0.37 21.31
CA SER A 71 0.06 -1.33 22.32
C SER A 71 -0.58 -2.53 21.65
N GLY A 72 -0.25 -3.75 22.11
CA GLY A 72 -0.86 -4.98 21.58
C GLY A 72 -0.76 -5.17 20.06
N GLY A 73 0.35 -4.73 19.45
CA GLY A 73 0.56 -4.81 18.00
C GLY A 73 -0.20 -3.76 17.18
N VAL A 74 -0.82 -2.78 17.82
CA VAL A 74 -1.53 -1.67 17.16
C VAL A 74 -0.74 -0.38 17.35
N LEU A 75 -0.53 0.35 16.26
CA LEU A 75 -0.09 1.73 16.23
C LEU A 75 -1.31 2.64 16.31
N THR A 76 -1.26 3.66 17.17
CA THR A 76 -2.31 4.67 17.30
C THR A 76 -1.68 6.06 17.18
N MET A 77 -2.23 6.88 16.28
CA MET A 77 -1.90 8.28 16.13
C MET A 77 -3.10 9.12 16.55
N THR A 78 -2.88 10.07 17.46
CA THR A 78 -3.93 10.99 17.92
C THR A 78 -3.59 12.41 17.51
N ALA A 79 -4.45 13.04 16.72
CA ALA A 79 -4.39 14.45 16.37
C ALA A 79 -5.31 15.28 17.25
N TYR A 80 -4.93 16.52 17.57
CA TYR A 80 -5.77 17.49 18.27
C TYR A 80 -5.33 18.92 17.97
N PRO A 81 -6.22 19.93 18.11
CA PRO A 81 -5.87 21.32 17.86
C PRO A 81 -4.68 21.79 18.70
N GLY A 82 -3.79 22.58 18.10
CA GLY A 82 -2.63 23.12 18.76
C GLY A 82 -1.80 23.99 17.83
N THR A 83 -1.14 25.00 18.38
CA THR A 83 -0.33 25.94 17.61
C THR A 83 1.12 25.91 18.07
N VAL A 84 2.02 26.40 17.21
CA VAL A 84 3.43 26.59 17.54
C VAL A 84 3.85 28.02 17.19
N SER A 85 4.84 28.54 17.91
CA SER A 85 5.31 29.92 17.72
C SER A 85 6.14 30.10 16.44
N ASP A 86 6.79 29.03 15.97
CA ASP A 86 7.72 29.06 14.83
C ASP A 86 7.01 28.96 13.47
N LYS A 87 5.71 28.62 13.43
CA LYS A 87 4.96 28.43 12.19
C LYS A 87 3.46 28.61 12.38
N ALA A 88 2.95 29.77 11.96
CA ALA A 88 1.54 30.15 12.15
C ALA A 88 0.53 29.27 11.39
N SER A 89 0.95 28.56 10.33
CA SER A 89 0.09 27.65 9.58
C SER A 89 -0.14 26.30 10.27
N ILE A 90 0.45 26.08 11.45
CA ILE A 90 0.19 24.89 12.26
C ILE A 90 -1.02 25.13 13.14
N HIS A 91 -2.05 24.32 12.93
CA HIS A 91 -3.30 24.36 13.68
C HIS A 91 -3.54 23.08 14.50
N TYR A 92 -2.72 22.04 14.28
CA TYR A 92 -2.85 20.74 14.95
C TYR A 92 -1.50 20.21 15.41
N PHE A 93 -1.56 19.36 16.43
CA PHE A 93 -0.51 18.40 16.72
C PHE A 93 -0.95 17.01 16.30
N SER A 94 -0.07 16.23 15.69
CA SER A 94 -0.36 14.86 15.26
C SER A 94 0.90 13.98 15.23
N GLY A 95 0.79 12.76 14.70
CA GLY A 95 1.85 11.76 14.60
C GLY A 95 2.13 11.32 13.16
N THR A 96 3.39 10.96 12.94
CA THR A 96 3.90 10.33 11.72
C THR A 96 5.01 9.37 12.08
N CYS A 97 5.13 8.28 11.34
CA CYS A 97 6.32 7.44 11.37
C CYS A 97 6.65 6.86 10.01
N TYR A 98 7.89 6.43 9.85
CA TYR A 98 8.34 5.72 8.65
C TYR A 98 9.10 4.45 9.00
N ALA A 99 8.98 3.45 8.13
CA ALA A 99 9.71 2.19 8.30
C ALA A 99 11.20 2.41 7.98
N LYS A 100 12.07 1.81 8.79
CA LYS A 100 13.52 1.74 8.51
C LYS A 100 13.84 0.91 7.27
N GLN A 101 12.97 -0.04 6.95
CA GLN A 101 13.05 -0.83 5.71
C GLN A 101 12.49 -0.01 4.54
N GLN A 102 13.28 0.13 3.48
CA GLN A 102 12.87 0.74 2.23
C GLN A 102 12.36 -0.31 1.23
N VAL A 103 11.50 0.11 0.30
CA VAL A 103 11.03 -0.69 -0.83
C VAL A 103 11.87 -0.33 -2.05
N THR A 104 12.44 -1.32 -2.74
CA THR A 104 13.28 -1.08 -3.92
C THR A 104 13.05 -2.17 -4.97
N VAL A 105 12.18 -1.88 -5.93
CA VAL A 105 11.96 -2.78 -7.07
C VAL A 105 13.22 -2.81 -7.92
N SER A 106 13.72 -3.99 -8.23
CA SER A 106 14.97 -4.17 -8.99
C SER A 106 14.92 -5.43 -9.84
N ALA A 107 15.97 -5.73 -10.61
CA ALA A 107 16.04 -6.97 -11.37
C ALA A 107 16.08 -8.21 -10.46
N SER A 108 16.77 -8.15 -9.33
CA SER A 108 16.89 -9.27 -8.37
C SER A 108 15.66 -9.44 -7.47
N TRP A 109 14.92 -8.35 -7.25
CA TRP A 109 13.69 -8.33 -6.46
C TRP A 109 12.62 -7.59 -7.25
N PRO A 110 12.07 -8.23 -8.30
CA PRO A 110 11.19 -7.59 -9.26
C PRO A 110 9.78 -7.35 -8.73
N LYS A 111 9.43 -7.95 -7.58
CA LYS A 111 8.08 -7.84 -7.02
C LYS A 111 8.13 -7.56 -5.53
N TRP A 112 7.38 -6.55 -5.11
CA TRP A 112 7.21 -6.17 -3.71
C TRP A 112 5.74 -6.09 -3.36
N ARG A 113 5.43 -6.36 -2.10
CA ARG A 113 4.11 -6.19 -1.51
C ARG A 113 4.26 -5.34 -0.25
N VAL A 114 3.48 -4.28 -0.19
CA VAL A 114 3.33 -3.43 0.99
C VAL A 114 1.87 -3.49 1.39
N SER A 115 1.58 -3.87 2.62
CA SER A 115 0.21 -4.13 3.08
C SER A 115 0.04 -3.71 4.52
N GLY A 116 -1.16 -3.30 4.91
CA GLY A 116 -1.50 -3.00 6.30
C GLY A 116 -3.01 -2.86 6.50
N GLU A 117 -3.43 -2.99 7.75
CA GLU A 117 -4.81 -2.77 8.18
C GLU A 117 -4.94 -1.45 8.92
N PHE A 118 -5.97 -0.67 8.59
CA PHE A 118 -6.15 0.67 9.14
C PHE A 118 -7.59 0.96 9.56
N GLN A 119 -7.73 1.76 10.62
CA GLN A 119 -8.94 2.48 10.97
C GLN A 119 -8.64 3.97 10.80
N CYS A 120 -9.38 4.62 9.91
CA CYS A 120 -9.09 5.97 9.48
C CYS A 120 -10.24 6.94 9.83
N PRO A 121 -9.92 8.16 10.28
CA PRO A 121 -10.90 9.24 10.27
C PRO A 121 -11.19 9.65 8.80
N SER A 122 -12.41 10.06 8.54
CA SER A 122 -12.88 10.37 7.17
C SER A 122 -13.78 11.61 7.13
N VAL A 123 -13.53 12.57 8.02
CA VAL A 123 -14.30 13.81 8.16
C VAL A 123 -13.47 14.99 7.68
N LYS A 124 -14.13 16.08 7.27
CA LYS A 124 -13.46 17.28 6.77
C LYS A 124 -12.28 17.69 7.66
N GLY A 125 -11.14 17.96 7.02
CA GLY A 125 -9.89 18.36 7.67
C GLY A 125 -9.07 17.22 8.29
N THR A 126 -9.46 15.96 8.12
CA THR A 126 -8.60 14.81 8.47
C THR A 126 -7.95 14.24 7.23
N TRP A 127 -6.65 13.97 7.30
CA TRP A 127 -5.84 13.43 6.21
C TRP A 127 -4.93 12.27 6.67
N PRO A 128 -5.50 11.11 7.04
CA PRO A 128 -4.71 9.90 7.26
C PRO A 128 -4.12 9.39 5.94
N ALA A 129 -2.87 8.93 5.98
CA ALA A 129 -2.16 8.43 4.82
C ALA A 129 -1.27 7.21 5.12
N PHE A 130 -1.16 6.33 4.13
CA PHE A 130 -0.22 5.21 4.06
C PHE A 130 0.38 5.18 2.67
N TRP A 131 1.68 5.48 2.56
CA TRP A 131 2.27 5.89 1.29
C TRP A 131 3.76 5.62 1.22
N LEU A 132 4.28 5.71 0.00
CA LEU A 132 5.66 5.47 -0.37
C LEU A 132 6.23 6.73 -1.02
N ASN A 133 7.40 7.16 -0.58
CA ASN A 133 8.07 8.33 -1.14
C ASN A 133 9.54 8.01 -1.46
N GLY A 134 10.10 8.65 -2.48
CA GLY A 134 11.51 8.49 -2.83
C GLY A 134 12.42 8.89 -1.67
N ALA A 135 13.31 7.99 -1.27
CA ALA A 135 14.13 8.18 -0.08
C ALA A 135 15.26 9.19 -0.27
N ASN A 136 15.74 9.32 -1.51
CA ASN A 136 16.86 10.19 -1.84
C ASN A 136 16.42 11.46 -2.60
N GLN A 137 15.25 11.41 -3.25
CA GLN A 137 14.73 12.46 -4.11
C GLN A 137 13.23 12.30 -4.30
N TRP A 138 12.56 13.40 -4.62
CA TRP A 138 11.18 13.41 -5.07
C TRP A 138 11.09 14.03 -6.47
N PRO A 139 10.33 13.46 -7.42
CA PRO A 139 9.68 12.13 -7.39
C PRO A 139 10.71 10.98 -7.28
N PRO A 140 10.34 9.73 -6.92
CA PRO A 140 9.00 9.09 -6.98
C PRO A 140 8.07 9.20 -5.75
N GLU A 141 6.77 8.96 -5.92
CA GLU A 141 5.73 8.86 -4.88
C GLU A 141 4.58 7.90 -5.27
N SER A 142 4.09 7.11 -4.31
CA SER A 142 2.96 6.19 -4.48
C SER A 142 2.13 6.12 -3.20
N ASP A 143 0.88 6.56 -3.29
CA ASP A 143 -0.06 6.61 -2.18
C ASP A 143 -0.94 5.37 -2.19
N ILE A 144 -0.81 4.53 -1.17
CA ILE A 144 -1.54 3.26 -1.04
C ILE A 144 -2.93 3.50 -0.45
N MET A 145 -3.04 4.46 0.47
CA MET A 145 -4.28 4.92 1.08
C MET A 145 -4.14 6.38 1.48
N GLU A 146 -5.05 7.22 1.03
CA GLU A 146 -5.29 8.56 1.58
C GLU A 146 -6.78 8.81 1.73
N PHE A 147 -7.22 9.27 2.90
CA PHE A 147 -8.54 9.90 3.02
C PHE A 147 -8.36 11.40 3.08
N LYS A 148 -9.09 12.14 2.25
CA LYS A 148 -9.02 13.61 2.18
C LYS A 148 -10.36 14.20 2.57
N GLY A 149 -10.61 14.29 3.87
CA GLY A 149 -11.81 14.94 4.40
C GLY A 149 -13.14 14.24 4.11
N SER A 150 -13.11 13.00 3.61
CA SER A 150 -14.27 12.23 3.15
C SER A 150 -14.00 10.73 3.24
N ALA A 151 -15.02 9.91 3.00
CA ALA A 151 -14.92 8.44 2.99
C ALA A 151 -14.34 7.85 1.69
N THR A 152 -13.84 8.69 0.78
CA THR A 152 -13.14 8.22 -0.42
C THR A 152 -11.66 7.99 -0.09
N CYS A 153 -11.21 6.75 -0.25
CA CYS A 153 -9.80 6.39 -0.23
C CYS A 153 -9.21 6.67 -1.62
N TRP A 154 -8.17 7.49 -1.67
CA TRP A 154 -7.42 7.81 -2.87
C TRP A 154 -6.16 6.96 -2.94
N THR A 155 -5.89 6.43 -4.14
CA THR A 155 -4.61 5.81 -4.50
C THR A 155 -3.99 6.65 -5.60
N ASN A 156 -2.74 7.09 -5.42
CA ASN A 156 -2.07 7.92 -6.41
C ASN A 156 -0.65 7.46 -6.70
N THR A 157 -0.14 7.84 -7.87
CA THR A 157 1.26 7.64 -8.25
C THR A 157 1.78 8.89 -8.92
N TYR A 158 2.93 9.38 -8.47
CA TYR A 158 3.66 10.45 -9.11
C TYR A 158 5.13 10.09 -9.36
N LYS A 159 5.68 10.31 -10.55
CA LYS A 159 5.04 10.75 -11.79
C LYS A 159 4.73 9.55 -12.69
N ASN A 160 3.64 9.64 -13.45
CA ASN A 160 3.40 8.74 -14.57
C ASN A 160 4.28 9.12 -15.79
N GLU A 161 4.16 8.39 -16.89
CA GLU A 161 5.01 8.57 -18.07
C GLU A 161 4.89 9.96 -18.72
N ASN A 162 3.76 10.64 -18.52
CA ASN A 162 3.50 12.01 -19.00
C ASN A 162 3.94 13.09 -18.01
N GLY A 163 4.58 12.73 -16.90
CA GLY A 163 4.99 13.68 -15.86
C GLY A 163 3.86 14.16 -14.95
N GLN A 164 2.74 13.42 -14.91
CA GLN A 164 1.51 13.80 -14.18
C GLN A 164 1.19 12.82 -13.05
N TRP A 165 0.21 13.17 -12.23
CA TRP A 165 -0.41 12.27 -11.28
C TRP A 165 -1.31 11.25 -11.99
N SER A 166 -1.26 10.01 -11.53
CA SER A 166 -2.34 9.04 -11.70
C SER A 166 -3.10 8.95 -10.38
N SER A 167 -4.43 9.08 -10.41
CA SER A 167 -5.26 9.10 -9.19
C SER A 167 -6.56 8.33 -9.41
N VAL A 168 -6.91 7.47 -8.46
CA VAL A 168 -8.19 6.75 -8.43
C VAL A 168 -8.77 6.84 -7.02
N GLY A 169 -10.03 7.26 -6.92
CA GLY A 169 -10.77 7.32 -5.66
C GLY A 169 -11.75 6.15 -5.55
N THR A 170 -11.75 5.48 -4.40
CA THR A 170 -12.70 4.39 -4.06
C THR A 170 -13.46 4.76 -2.79
N SER A 171 -14.79 4.78 -2.86
CA SER A 171 -15.64 4.99 -1.68
C SER A 171 -15.55 3.80 -0.73
N ILE A 172 -15.22 4.06 0.54
CA ILE A 172 -15.11 3.03 1.58
C ILE A 172 -16.28 3.16 2.55
N SER A 173 -16.99 2.06 2.76
CA SER A 173 -18.05 2.00 3.75
C SER A 173 -17.46 1.86 5.16
N GLY A 174 -17.70 2.85 6.02
CA GLY A 174 -17.22 2.87 7.39
C GLY A 174 -15.69 2.86 7.55
N PRO A 175 -14.95 3.88 7.09
CA PRO A 175 -13.47 3.93 7.18
C PRO A 175 -12.89 3.78 8.59
N ALA A 176 -13.70 3.99 9.63
CA ALA A 176 -13.34 3.77 11.02
C ALA A 176 -13.29 2.28 11.43
N ASN A 177 -13.79 1.37 10.59
CA ASN A 177 -13.59 -0.07 10.74
C ASN A 177 -12.21 -0.48 10.22
N TRP A 178 -11.78 -1.69 10.52
CA TRP A 178 -10.53 -2.22 9.95
C TRP A 178 -10.73 -2.55 8.47
N HIS A 179 -9.94 -1.89 7.64
CA HIS A 179 -9.81 -2.17 6.21
C HIS A 179 -8.37 -2.51 5.85
N THR A 180 -8.17 -3.36 4.85
CA THR A 180 -6.83 -3.72 4.36
C THR A 180 -6.50 -2.91 3.12
N TYR A 181 -5.33 -2.27 3.11
CA TYR A 181 -4.80 -1.55 1.95
C TYR A 181 -3.48 -2.19 1.54
N THR A 182 -3.34 -2.53 0.26
CA THR A 182 -2.16 -3.22 -0.26
C THR A 182 -1.72 -2.62 -1.59
N ALA A 183 -0.42 -2.42 -1.74
CA ALA A 183 0.23 -2.14 -3.01
C ALA A 183 1.14 -3.31 -3.42
N TYR A 184 1.02 -3.76 -4.66
CA TYR A 184 2.02 -4.60 -5.30
C TYR A 184 2.83 -3.76 -6.28
N LEU A 185 4.14 -3.66 -6.06
CA LEU A 185 5.06 -2.95 -6.95
C LEU A 185 5.81 -3.99 -7.77
N ILE A 186 5.65 -3.94 -9.09
CA ILE A 186 6.02 -4.99 -10.02
C ILE A 186 6.87 -4.38 -11.14
N ARG A 187 8.08 -4.88 -11.31
CA ARG A 187 8.93 -4.54 -12.46
C ARG A 187 8.20 -4.96 -13.75
N ILE A 188 8.13 -4.06 -14.71
CA ILE A 188 7.49 -4.32 -16.01
C ILE A 188 8.45 -4.11 -17.17
N GLY A 189 8.42 -5.07 -18.11
CA GLY A 189 9.21 -5.00 -19.34
C GLY A 189 10.71 -4.76 -19.11
N THR A 190 11.30 -3.96 -20.00
CA THR A 190 12.73 -3.59 -19.98
C THR A 190 12.95 -2.11 -19.64
N THR A 191 11.91 -1.38 -19.23
CA THR A 191 12.00 0.04 -18.88
C THR A 191 12.41 0.22 -17.41
N ASN A 192 12.65 1.47 -17.00
CA ASN A 192 12.82 1.82 -15.59
C ASN A 192 11.49 2.03 -14.85
N ASN A 193 10.36 1.62 -15.45
CA ASN A 193 9.04 1.84 -14.88
C ASN A 193 8.61 0.65 -14.01
N VAL A 194 7.72 0.93 -13.07
CA VAL A 194 7.14 -0.06 -12.18
C VAL A 194 5.62 0.02 -12.28
N SER A 195 4.97 -1.12 -12.47
CA SER A 195 3.53 -1.23 -12.32
C SER A 195 3.18 -1.32 -10.84
N ILE A 196 2.19 -0.55 -10.41
CA ILE A 196 1.73 -0.52 -9.03
C ILE A 196 0.25 -0.89 -9.03
N GLU A 197 -0.05 -2.06 -8.49
CA GLU A 197 -1.44 -2.48 -8.27
C GLU A 197 -1.88 -2.10 -6.87
N TYR A 198 -3.01 -1.40 -6.76
CA TYR A 198 -3.61 -1.03 -5.49
C TYR A 198 -4.84 -1.89 -5.22
N TRP A 199 -4.91 -2.40 -4.00
CA TRP A 199 -5.93 -3.33 -3.54
C TRP A 199 -6.51 -2.84 -2.21
N ILE A 200 -7.83 -2.89 -2.10
CA ILE A 200 -8.58 -2.56 -0.88
C ILE A 200 -9.46 -3.75 -0.55
N ASP A 201 -9.36 -4.26 0.68
CA ASP A 201 -10.12 -5.43 1.18
C ASP A 201 -10.07 -6.63 0.23
N GLY A 202 -8.90 -6.90 -0.33
CA GLY A 202 -8.68 -8.02 -1.26
C GLY A 202 -9.23 -7.80 -2.67
N THR A 203 -9.74 -6.60 -3.00
CA THR A 203 -10.20 -6.24 -4.35
C THR A 203 -9.24 -5.26 -5.01
N LYS A 204 -8.77 -5.56 -6.23
CA LYS A 204 -7.94 -4.62 -7.00
C LYS A 204 -8.77 -3.44 -7.46
N VAL A 205 -8.40 -2.23 -7.03
CA VAL A 205 -9.12 -0.99 -7.36
C VAL A 205 -8.42 -0.18 -8.46
N SER A 206 -7.11 -0.34 -8.63
CA SER A 206 -6.35 0.39 -9.63
C SER A 206 -5.05 -0.34 -10.00
N THR A 207 -4.60 -0.13 -11.24
CA THR A 207 -3.23 -0.40 -11.66
C THR A 207 -2.68 0.88 -12.27
N GLN A 208 -1.55 1.37 -11.76
CA GLN A 208 -0.89 2.60 -12.20
C GLN A 208 0.56 2.31 -12.57
N THR A 209 1.20 3.23 -13.27
CA THR A 209 2.61 3.10 -13.67
C THR A 209 3.43 4.23 -13.08
N GLY A 210 4.40 3.90 -12.24
CA GLY A 210 5.42 4.82 -11.75
C GLY A 210 6.57 4.90 -12.75
N GLN A 211 6.77 6.08 -13.34
CA GLN A 211 7.86 6.32 -14.27
C GLN A 211 9.18 6.46 -13.50
N ASN A 212 10.21 5.71 -13.91
CA ASN A 212 11.54 5.70 -13.29
C ASN A 212 11.54 5.29 -11.81
N PHE A 213 10.67 4.36 -11.41
CA PHE A 213 10.65 3.81 -10.04
C PHE A 213 11.65 2.65 -9.86
N LEU A 214 12.17 2.06 -10.95
CA LEU A 214 13.09 0.93 -10.87
C LEU A 214 14.42 1.36 -10.24
N ASN A 215 14.89 0.60 -9.26
CA ASN A 215 16.08 0.84 -8.44
C ASN A 215 16.03 2.11 -7.57
N GLU A 216 14.89 2.80 -7.50
CA GLU A 216 14.70 3.92 -6.57
C GLU A 216 14.23 3.38 -5.21
N PRO A 217 14.95 3.68 -4.11
CA PRO A 217 14.49 3.32 -2.77
C PRO A 217 13.32 4.21 -2.35
N LEU A 218 12.26 3.59 -1.81
CA LEU A 218 11.08 4.27 -1.29
C LEU A 218 10.97 4.07 0.23
N ASN A 219 10.78 5.15 0.99
CA ASN A 219 10.38 5.03 2.40
C ASN A 219 8.89 4.74 2.49
N LEU A 220 8.50 3.82 3.38
CA LEU A 220 7.11 3.61 3.76
C LEU A 220 6.74 4.53 4.92
N ILE A 221 5.71 5.35 4.75
CA ILE A 221 5.27 6.37 5.71
C ILE A 221 3.80 6.09 6.12
N ILE A 222 3.53 6.28 7.41
CA ILE A 222 2.18 6.33 7.98
C ILE A 222 2.06 7.67 8.70
N ASP A 223 1.00 8.42 8.41
CA ASP A 223 0.71 9.64 9.15
C ASP A 223 -0.78 9.94 9.27
N LEU A 224 -1.09 10.78 10.27
CA LEU A 224 -2.37 11.45 10.40
C LEU A 224 -2.16 12.95 10.19
N GLN A 225 -2.11 13.41 8.95
CA GLN A 225 -2.10 14.84 8.62
C GLN A 225 -3.48 15.47 8.85
N MET A 226 -3.50 16.79 9.02
CA MET A 226 -4.71 17.58 9.22
C MET A 226 -4.77 18.72 8.19
N GLU A 227 -5.98 19.04 7.75
CA GLU A 227 -6.29 20.05 6.73
C GLU A 227 -5.53 19.86 5.40
N GLY A 228 -5.06 20.94 4.77
CA GLY A 228 -4.49 20.87 3.42
C GLY A 228 -5.51 20.39 2.39
N SER A 229 -5.19 19.32 1.66
CA SER A 229 -6.10 18.72 0.67
C SER A 229 -7.37 18.11 1.30
N SER A 230 -7.42 17.92 2.62
CA SER A 230 -8.63 17.48 3.32
C SER A 230 -9.61 18.61 3.68
N GLY A 231 -9.24 19.87 3.39
CA GLY A 231 -10.06 21.05 3.62
C GLY A 231 -9.97 21.61 5.04
N THR A 232 -10.57 22.78 5.25
CA THR A 232 -10.56 23.52 6.54
C THR A 232 -11.96 24.13 6.81
N PRO A 233 -12.41 24.28 8.07
CA PRO A 233 -11.74 23.85 9.31
C PRO A 233 -11.77 22.33 9.48
N GLY A 234 -10.73 21.81 10.15
CA GLY A 234 -10.72 20.45 10.68
C GLY A 234 -11.44 20.30 12.04
N PRO A 235 -11.42 19.09 12.62
CA PRO A 235 -12.11 18.78 13.88
C PRO A 235 -11.58 19.56 15.09
N THR A 236 -12.46 19.93 16.02
CA THR A 236 -12.08 20.64 17.26
C THR A 236 -11.64 19.73 18.40
N GLY A 237 -11.84 18.42 18.26
CA GLY A 237 -11.51 17.40 19.27
C GLY A 237 -10.44 16.42 18.79
N ASN A 238 -10.15 15.43 19.65
CA ASN A 238 -9.22 14.37 19.30
C ASN A 238 -9.72 13.60 18.08
N THR A 239 -8.81 13.41 17.13
CA THR A 239 -9.00 12.59 15.93
C THR A 239 -8.00 11.45 15.98
N VAL A 240 -8.42 10.22 15.71
CA VAL A 240 -7.57 9.04 15.89
C VAL A 240 -7.50 8.24 14.60
N MET A 241 -6.28 7.80 14.26
CA MET A 241 -6.00 6.78 13.26
C MET A 241 -5.30 5.61 13.95
N SER A 242 -5.67 4.39 13.58
CA SER A 242 -5.01 3.17 14.05
C SER A 242 -4.50 2.34 12.89
N ALA A 243 -3.37 1.67 13.06
CA ALA A 243 -2.79 0.75 12.10
C ALA A 243 -2.35 -0.55 12.78
N ARG A 244 -2.47 -1.68 12.09
CA ARG A 244 -1.93 -2.97 12.52
C ARG A 244 -1.54 -3.83 11.33
N ASN A 245 -0.84 -4.93 11.59
CA ASN A 245 -0.46 -5.92 10.58
C ASN A 245 0.25 -5.32 9.35
N VAL A 246 1.01 -4.23 9.55
CA VAL A 246 1.76 -3.59 8.45
C VAL A 246 2.97 -4.47 8.11
N THR A 247 3.12 -4.77 6.82
CA THR A 247 4.15 -5.68 6.32
C THR A 247 4.76 -5.19 5.01
N ILE A 248 6.04 -5.51 4.83
CA ILE A 248 6.79 -5.36 3.59
C ILE A 248 7.34 -6.74 3.24
N GLN A 249 7.00 -7.21 2.05
CA GLN A 249 7.49 -8.46 1.50
C GLN A 249 8.07 -8.23 0.11
N ARG A 250 8.98 -9.09 -0.31
CA ARG A 250 9.52 -9.12 -1.67
C ARG A 250 9.61 -10.54 -2.21
N SER A 251 9.56 -10.67 -3.52
CA SER A 251 9.73 -11.93 -4.25
C SER A 251 10.80 -11.76 -5.32
N ALA A 252 11.60 -12.81 -5.52
CA ALA A 252 12.57 -12.90 -6.61
C ALA A 252 11.89 -13.31 -7.94
N THR A 253 10.62 -13.75 -7.87
CA THR A 253 9.78 -14.12 -9.01
C THR A 253 8.63 -13.13 -9.20
N LEU A 254 8.20 -12.96 -10.46
CA LEU A 254 7.07 -12.11 -10.86
C LEU A 254 5.72 -12.79 -10.65
#